data_AF-A0A6M7WL54-F1
#
_entry.id   AF-A0A6M7WL54-F1
#
_cell.length_a   1.000
_cell.length_b   1.000
_cell.length_c   1.000
_cell.angle_alpha   90.00
_cell.angle_beta   90.00
_cell.angle_gamma   90.00
#
_symmetry.space_group_name_H-M   'P 1'
#
loop_
_entity.id
_entity.type
_entity.pdbx_description
1 polymer ?
#
loop_
_entity_poly.entity_id
_entity_poly.type
_entity_poly.pdbx_seq_one_letter_code
_entity_poly.pdbx_strand_id
1 'polypeptide(L)'
;MFGAVPLLIVPFILYNLGLLGIFGGGDDPWASEIFSFHMMSGGVFSMTLGDLLVLIGLIFLFLEMVKSARTTSASIMDHLLSTLVFVAFLVEFLLVKGAAHSIFFTLMIIALFDVLAGFAVSMRSASRDINLN
;
A
#
# COMPACT_ATOMS: atom_id res chain seq x y z
N MET A 1 16.00 5.56 -14.18
CA MET A 1 15.73 4.11 -14.15
C MET A 1 15.30 3.62 -12.75
N PHE A 2 15.82 4.17 -11.64
CA PHE A 2 15.38 3.82 -10.27
C PHE A 2 14.13 4.56 -9.75
N GLY A 3 13.48 5.41 -10.55
CA GLY A 3 12.31 6.20 -10.13
C GLY A 3 10.94 5.52 -10.31
N ALA A 4 10.92 4.32 -10.92
CA ALA A 4 9.69 3.66 -11.37
C ALA A 4 9.20 2.53 -10.45
N VAL A 5 9.93 2.22 -9.37
CA VAL A 5 9.53 1.15 -8.46
C VAL A 5 8.31 1.59 -7.65
N PRO A 6 7.19 0.85 -7.66
CA PRO A 6 6.02 1.18 -6.86
C PRO A 6 6.35 1.09 -5.37
N LEU A 7 6.12 2.17 -4.62
CA LEU A 7 6.47 2.21 -3.19
C LEU A 7 5.68 1.18 -2.36
N LEU A 8 4.48 0.80 -2.82
CA LEU A 8 3.66 -0.22 -2.16
C LEU A 8 4.24 -1.64 -2.20
N ILE A 9 5.33 -1.87 -2.94
CA ILE A 9 6.09 -3.13 -2.82
C ILE A 9 6.72 -3.30 -1.43
N VAL A 10 7.02 -2.19 -0.74
CA VAL A 10 7.63 -2.24 0.59
C VAL A 10 6.69 -2.85 1.64
N PRO A 11 5.44 -2.36 1.83
CA PRO A 11 4.52 -2.95 2.79
C PRO A 11 4.14 -4.39 2.41
N PHE A 12 4.10 -4.73 1.11
CA PHE A 12 3.93 -6.10 0.64
C PHE A 12 5.04 -7.03 1.16
N ILE A 13 6.30 -6.62 0.97
CA ILE A 13 7.47 -7.38 1.44
C ILE A 13 7.48 -7.45 2.96
N LEU A 14 7.24 -6.33 3.66
CA LEU A 14 7.20 -6.31 5.12
C LEU A 14 6.16 -7.28 5.68
N TYR A 15 4.97 -7.33 5.08
CA TYR A 15 3.96 -8.32 5.48
C TYR A 15 4.44 -9.75 5.30
N ASN A 16 5.03 -10.06 4.14
CA ASN A 16 5.55 -11.40 3.88
C ASN A 16 6.69 -11.78 4.85
N LEU A 17 7.58 -10.85 5.20
CA LEU A 17 8.63 -11.10 6.18
C LEU A 17 8.06 -11.42 7.57
N GLY A 18 6.95 -10.78 7.95
CA GLY A 18 6.25 -11.12 9.19
C GLY A 18 5.62 -12.51 9.15
N LEU A 19 4.98 -12.89 8.05
CA LEU A 19 4.46 -14.25 7.85
C LEU A 19 5.55 -15.33 7.90
N LEU A 20 6.76 -15.02 7.45
CA LEU A 20 7.92 -15.91 7.53
C LEU A 20 8.50 -16.03 8.97
N GLY A 21 7.91 -15.34 9.95
CA GLY A 21 8.32 -15.41 11.35
C GLY A 21 9.55 -14.55 11.69
N ILE A 22 9.99 -13.67 10.80
CA ILE A 22 11.20 -12.85 10.99
C ILE A 22 11.03 -11.87 12.16
N PHE A 23 9.80 -11.44 12.45
CA PHE A 23 9.50 -10.53 13.56
C PHE A 23 9.26 -11.23 14.91
N GLY A 24 9.38 -12.57 14.98
CA GLY A 24 9.40 -13.30 16.25
C GLY A 24 8.05 -13.43 16.99
N GLY A 25 6.92 -13.17 16.33
CA GLY A 25 5.59 -13.18 16.94
C GLY A 25 4.74 -14.38 16.55
N GLY A 26 4.77 -15.45 17.35
CA GLY A 26 3.77 -16.53 17.42
C GLY A 26 2.99 -16.92 16.16
N ASP A 27 1.69 -17.24 16.32
CA ASP A 27 0.78 -17.57 15.22
C ASP A 27 0.26 -16.31 14.48
N ASP A 28 0.27 -15.15 15.14
CA ASP A 28 -0.11 -13.85 14.56
C ASP A 28 0.86 -12.73 15.00
N PRO A 29 1.87 -12.41 14.19
CA PRO A 29 2.83 -11.35 14.51
C PRO A 29 2.21 -9.95 14.44
N TRP A 30 1.08 -9.79 13.77
CA TRP A 30 0.50 -8.47 13.52
C TRP A 30 -0.34 -7.93 14.66
N ALA A 31 -0.87 -8.83 15.49
CA ALA A 31 -1.56 -8.49 16.73
C ALA A 31 -0.64 -7.98 17.85
N SER A 32 0.69 -8.01 17.65
CA SER A 32 1.65 -7.53 18.64
C SER A 32 1.46 -6.04 18.91
N GLU A 33 1.13 -5.70 20.15
CA GLU A 33 1.02 -4.32 20.61
C GLU A 33 2.42 -3.68 20.71
N ILE A 34 2.56 -2.46 20.16
CA ILE A 34 3.78 -1.65 20.24
C ILE A 34 3.71 -0.75 21.47
N PHE A 35 2.59 -0.05 21.62
CA PHE A 35 2.33 0.82 22.76
C PHE A 35 0.83 0.99 22.97
N SER A 36 0.47 1.36 24.20
CA SER A 36 -0.86 1.84 24.54
C SER A 36 -0.79 3.00 25.51
N PHE A 37 -1.82 3.85 25.47
CA PHE A 37 -2.02 4.92 26.43
C PHE A 37 -3.50 5.21 26.67
N HIS A 38 -3.78 5.74 27.85
CA HIS A 38 -5.12 6.18 28.24
C HIS A 38 -5.43 7.55 27.64
N MET A 39 -6.57 7.65 26.98
CA MET A 39 -7.08 8.88 26.37
C MET A 39 -7.87 9.71 27.37
N MET A 40 -7.91 11.03 27.18
CA MET A 40 -8.76 11.93 27.97
C MET A 40 -10.27 11.62 27.84
N SER A 41 -10.67 10.93 26.76
CA SER A 41 -12.03 10.43 26.58
C SER A 41 -12.38 9.21 27.45
N GLY A 42 -11.41 8.65 28.19
CA GLY A 42 -11.55 7.44 28.98
C GLY A 42 -11.30 6.13 28.23
N GLY A 43 -11.05 6.19 26.91
CA GLY A 43 -10.66 5.03 26.11
C GLY A 43 -9.18 4.66 26.26
N VAL A 44 -8.81 3.44 25.88
CA VAL A 44 -7.41 3.03 25.71
C VAL A 44 -7.12 3.02 24.22
N PHE A 45 -6.14 3.81 23.79
CA PHE A 45 -5.60 3.70 22.45
C PHE A 45 -4.44 2.72 22.49
N SER A 46 -4.51 1.64 21.72
CA SER A 46 -3.41 0.73 21.47
C SER A 46 -3.05 0.78 19.99
N MET A 47 -1.75 0.67 19.71
CA MET A 47 -1.23 0.56 18.35
C MET A 47 -0.48 -0.75 18.22
N THR A 48 -0.88 -1.55 17.23
CA THR A 48 -0.24 -2.82 16.90
C THR A 48 0.79 -2.68 15.79
N LEU A 49 1.64 -3.71 15.62
CA LEU A 49 2.52 -3.83 14.45
C LEU A 49 1.74 -3.80 13.14
N GLY A 50 0.54 -4.39 13.15
CA GLY A 50 -0.40 -4.32 12.04
C GLY A 50 -0.83 -2.91 11.66
N ASP A 51 -1.24 -2.13 12.65
CA ASP A 51 -1.67 -0.74 12.44
C ASP A 51 -0.53 0.11 11.89
N LEU A 52 0.69 -0.09 12.41
CA LEU A 52 1.89 0.59 11.92
C LEU A 52 2.15 0.26 10.45
N LEU A 53 1.99 -1.00 10.04
CA LEU A 53 2.18 -1.41 8.66
C LEU A 53 1.15 -0.77 7.71
N VAL A 54 -0.11 -0.67 8.14
CA VAL A 54 -1.15 0.06 7.39
C VAL A 54 -0.79 1.53 7.25
N LEU A 55 -0.32 2.18 8.32
CA LEU A 55 0.11 3.58 8.28
C LEU A 55 1.27 3.78 7.30
N ILE A 56 2.25 2.87 7.27
CA ILE A 56 3.34 2.89 6.27
C ILE A 56 2.78 2.78 4.85
N GLY A 57 1.82 1.87 4.63
CA GLY A 57 1.13 1.73 3.34
C GLY A 57 0.43 3.01 2.89
N LEU A 58 -0.27 3.69 3.80
CA LEU A 58 -0.94 4.97 3.52
C LEU A 58 0.06 6.09 3.20
N ILE A 59 1.18 6.16 3.90
CA ILE A 59 2.25 7.13 3.62
C ILE A 59 2.81 6.89 2.21
N PHE A 60 3.09 5.64 1.84
CA PHE A 60 3.58 5.32 0.50
C PHE A 60 2.56 5.56 -0.60
N LEU A 61 1.27 5.29 -0.37
CA LEU A 61 0.21 5.69 -1.28
C LEU A 61 0.22 7.21 -1.50
N PHE A 62 0.37 8.01 -0.44
CA PHE A 62 0.48 9.45 -0.57
C PHE A 62 1.70 9.88 -1.40
N LEU A 63 2.86 9.27 -1.16
CA LEU A 63 4.07 9.56 -1.93
C LEU A 63 3.91 9.19 -3.41
N GLU A 64 3.27 8.06 -3.73
CA GLU A 64 2.93 7.67 -5.10
C GLU A 64 1.99 8.67 -5.76
N MET A 65 0.93 9.11 -5.06
CA MET A 65 0.02 10.14 -5.58
C MET A 65 0.75 11.45 -5.89
N VAL A 66 1.64 11.91 -5.01
CA VAL A 66 2.43 13.13 -5.24
C VAL A 66 3.41 12.96 -6.41
N LYS A 67 4.04 11.78 -6.53
CA LYS A 67 4.94 11.44 -7.65
C LYS A 67 4.17 11.49 -8.97
N SER A 68 3.03 10.81 -9.03
CA SER A 68 2.15 10.73 -10.20
C SER A 68 1.64 12.10 -10.64
N ALA A 69 1.30 12.99 -9.69
CA ALA A 69 0.86 14.35 -10.00
C ALA A 69 1.94 15.24 -10.64
N ARG A 70 3.24 14.96 -10.41
CA ARG A 70 4.36 15.78 -10.93
C ARG A 70 4.85 15.33 -12.30
N THR A 71 4.77 14.04 -12.59
CA THR A 71 5.20 13.47 -13.87
C THR A 71 4.07 13.53 -14.90
N THR A 72 3.98 14.62 -15.66
CA THR A 72 2.99 14.82 -16.73
C THR A 72 3.03 13.73 -17.81
N SER A 73 4.20 13.15 -18.06
CA SER A 73 4.38 11.94 -18.87
C SER A 73 4.54 10.75 -17.92
N ALA A 74 3.47 10.42 -17.20
CA ALA A 74 3.39 9.20 -16.41
C ALA A 74 3.77 8.03 -17.33
N SER A 75 4.91 7.41 -17.04
CA SER A 75 5.39 6.31 -17.85
C SER A 75 4.37 5.20 -17.74
N ILE A 76 3.92 4.63 -18.86
CA ILE A 76 3.09 3.41 -18.89
C ILE A 76 3.70 2.34 -17.96
N MET A 77 5.03 2.33 -17.84
CA MET A 77 5.77 1.47 -16.93
C MET A 77 5.38 1.64 -15.45
N ASP A 78 5.22 2.87 -14.96
CA ASP A 78 4.90 3.12 -13.54
C ASP A 78 3.54 2.51 -13.20
N HIS A 79 2.60 2.69 -14.12
CA HIS A 79 1.27 2.15 -13.99
C HIS A 79 1.24 0.61 -14.09
N LEU A 80 1.97 0.03 -15.04
CA LEU A 80 2.10 -1.43 -15.18
C LEU A 80 2.73 -2.05 -13.93
N LEU A 81 3.77 -1.43 -13.37
CA LEU A 81 4.43 -1.94 -12.16
C LEU A 81 3.51 -1.85 -10.94
N SER A 82 2.78 -0.76 -10.75
CA SER A 82 1.78 -0.64 -9.67
C SER A 82 0.69 -1.70 -9.81
N THR A 83 0.22 -1.93 -11.05
CA THR A 83 -0.77 -2.98 -11.35
C THR A 83 -0.24 -4.36 -11.01
N LEU A 84 1.03 -4.65 -11.31
CA LEU A 84 1.67 -5.92 -10.93
C LEU A 84 1.75 -6.10 -9.42
N VAL A 85 2.07 -5.05 -8.67
CA VAL A 85 2.09 -5.10 -7.20
C VAL A 85 0.68 -5.38 -6.66
N PHE A 86 -0.35 -4.71 -7.19
CA PHE A 86 -1.73 -5.03 -6.81
C PHE A 86 -2.12 -6.48 -7.13
N VAL A 87 -1.74 -6.99 -8.31
CA VAL A 87 -1.99 -8.40 -8.67
C VAL A 87 -1.26 -9.35 -7.73
N ALA A 88 -0.04 -9.03 -7.30
CA ALA A 88 0.69 -9.82 -6.32
C ALA A 88 -0.07 -9.88 -4.99
N PHE A 89 -0.54 -8.74 -4.47
CA PHE A 89 -1.42 -8.70 -3.30
C PHE A 89 -2.68 -9.56 -3.51
N LEU A 90 -3.37 -9.42 -4.64
CA LEU A 90 -4.61 -10.15 -4.91
C LEU A 90 -4.38 -11.67 -4.95
N VAL A 91 -3.35 -12.11 -5.68
CA VAL A 91 -3.01 -13.53 -5.80
C VAL A 91 -2.62 -14.10 -4.45
N GLU A 92 -1.80 -13.39 -3.68
CA GLU A 92 -1.39 -13.84 -2.36
C GLU A 92 -2.57 -13.91 -1.39
N PHE A 93 -3.46 -12.91 -1.38
CA PHE A 93 -4.67 -12.92 -0.55
C PHE A 93 -5.56 -14.15 -0.80
N LEU A 94 -5.68 -14.56 -2.06
CA LEU A 94 -6.52 -15.69 -2.46
C LEU A 94 -5.86 -17.05 -2.20
N LEU A 95 -4.53 -17.14 -2.26
CA LEU A 95 -3.82 -18.41 -2.26
C LEU A 95 -3.06 -18.72 -0.96
N VAL A 96 -2.71 -17.70 -0.17
CA VAL A 96 -1.88 -17.86 1.04
C VAL A 96 -2.75 -17.75 2.28
N LYS A 97 -2.81 -18.83 3.07
CA LYS A 97 -3.59 -18.88 4.32
C LYS A 97 -3.23 -17.74 5.29
N GLY A 98 -1.94 -17.40 5.39
CA GLY A 98 -1.46 -16.31 6.23
C GLY A 98 -1.90 -14.92 5.77
N ALA A 99 -2.23 -14.75 4.48
CA ALA A 99 -2.72 -13.50 3.93
C ALA A 99 -4.22 -13.29 4.15
N ALA A 100 -4.96 -14.29 4.65
CA ALA A 100 -6.37 -14.18 5.04
C ALA A 100 -6.54 -13.36 6.34
N HIS A 101 -6.08 -12.11 6.31
CA HIS A 101 -5.98 -11.20 7.44
C HIS A 101 -6.48 -9.80 7.07
N SER A 102 -7.12 -9.10 8.02
CA SER A 102 -7.70 -7.76 7.81
C SER A 102 -6.66 -6.73 7.34
N ILE A 103 -5.47 -6.76 7.95
CA ILE A 103 -4.33 -5.90 7.58
C ILE A 103 -3.92 -6.12 6.13
N PHE A 104 -3.72 -7.37 5.71
CA PHE A 104 -3.31 -7.68 4.34
C PHE A 104 -4.38 -7.24 3.33
N PHE A 105 -5.65 -7.52 3.64
CA PHE A 105 -6.76 -7.04 2.83
C PHE A 105 -6.77 -5.51 2.72
N THR A 106 -6.50 -4.79 3.81
CA THR A 106 -6.43 -3.33 3.80
C THR A 106 -5.28 -2.82 2.93
N LEU A 107 -4.09 -3.44 3.02
CA LEU A 107 -2.94 -3.14 2.15
C LEU A 107 -3.26 -3.41 0.67
N MET A 108 -3.97 -4.51 0.37
CA MET A 108 -4.44 -4.81 -0.98
C MET A 108 -5.39 -3.72 -1.51
N ILE A 109 -6.31 -3.22 -0.68
CA ILE A 109 -7.21 -2.11 -1.06
C ILE A 109 -6.42 -0.80 -1.25
N ILE A 110 -5.40 -0.55 -0.43
CA ILE A 110 -4.47 0.59 -0.64
C ILE A 110 -3.77 0.45 -2.01
N ALA A 111 -3.30 -0.74 -2.38
CA ALA A 111 -2.71 -1.00 -3.69
C ALA A 111 -3.71 -0.86 -4.85
N LEU A 112 -4.98 -1.23 -4.64
CA LEU A 112 -6.04 -0.96 -5.62
C LEU A 112 -6.22 0.56 -5.85
N PHE A 113 -6.22 1.35 -4.78
CA PHE A 113 -6.34 2.81 -4.92
C PHE A 113 -5.15 3.43 -5.66
N ASP A 114 -3.95 2.88 -5.50
CA ASP A 114 -2.77 3.31 -6.26
C ASP A 114 -2.96 3.13 -7.77
N VAL A 115 -3.42 1.94 -8.18
CA VAL A 115 -3.73 1.63 -9.60
C VAL A 115 -4.80 2.58 -10.14
N LEU A 116 -5.89 2.79 -9.41
CA LEU A 116 -6.98 3.69 -9.81
C LEU A 116 -6.54 5.15 -9.91
N ALA A 117 -5.73 5.61 -8.96
CA ALA A 117 -5.17 6.96 -8.98
C ALA A 117 -4.23 7.15 -10.18
N GLY A 118 -3.40 6.14 -10.50
CA GLY A 118 -2.56 6.13 -11.70
C GLY A 118 -3.36 6.32 -12.98
N PHE A 119 -4.45 5.58 -13.17
CA PHE A 119 -5.34 5.75 -14.32
C PHE A 119 -5.98 7.13 -14.36
N ALA A 120 -6.46 7.64 -13.22
CA ALA A 120 -7.11 8.95 -13.14
C ALA A 120 -6.20 10.09 -13.61
N VAL A 121 -4.90 10.04 -13.25
CA VAL A 121 -3.90 11.03 -13.71
C VAL A 121 -3.67 10.95 -15.22
N SER A 122 -3.55 9.75 -15.79
CA SER A 122 -3.35 9.58 -17.25
C SER A 122 -4.53 10.09 -18.10
N MET A 123 -5.76 9.94 -17.63
CA MET A 123 -6.93 10.47 -18.34
C MET A 123 -6.95 12.00 -18.36
N ARG A 124 -6.48 12.62 -17.26
CA ARG A 124 -6.43 14.09 -17.16
C ARG A 124 -5.37 14.72 -18.05
N SER A 125 -4.21 14.08 -18.26
CA SER A 125 -3.21 14.58 -19.21
C SER A 125 -3.73 14.52 -20.64
N ALA A 126 -4.34 13.40 -21.06
CA ALA A 126 -4.93 13.25 -22.40
C ALA A 126 -6.05 14.28 -22.68
N SER A 127 -6.83 14.63 -21.66
CA SER A 127 -7.90 15.64 -21.76
C SER A 127 -7.37 17.08 -21.89
N ARG A 128 -6.11 17.34 -21.52
CA ARG A 128 -5.47 18.65 -21.66
C ARG A 128 -4.95 18.88 -23.07
N ASP A 129 -4.47 17.84 -23.73
CA ASP A 129 -3.90 17.94 -25.09
C ASP A 129 -4.95 18.26 -26.15
N ILE A 130 -6.21 17.83 -25.96
CA ILE A 130 -7.34 18.13 -26.88
C ILE A 130 -7.81 19.60 -26.85
N ASN A 131 -7.44 20.39 -25.84
CA ASN A 131 -7.85 21.80 -25.72
C ASN A 131 -6.80 22.79 -26.26
N LEU A 132 -5.65 22.31 -26.75
CA LEU A 132 -4.57 23.15 -27.31
C LEU A 132 -4.55 23.17 -28.85
N ASN A 133 -5.59 22.68 -29.50
CA ASN A 133 -5.77 22.67 -30.96
C ASN A 133 -7.11 23.35 -31.31
#